data_AF-G7GGK1-F1
#
_entry.id   AF-G7GGK1-F1
#
_cell.length_a   1.000
_cell.length_b   1.000
_cell.length_c   1.000
_cell.angle_alpha   90.00
_cell.angle_beta   90.00
_cell.angle_gamma   90.00
#
_symmetry.space_group_name_H-M   'P 1'
#
loop_
_entity.id
_entity.type
_entity.pdbx_description
1 polymer ?
#
loop_
_entity_poly.entity_id
_entity_poly.type
_entity_poly.pdbx_seq_one_letter_code
_entity_poly.pdbx_strand_id
1 'polypeptide(L)' 'MDVFSACIAPGVSAPAVKGIDLTVFEPLLQAIKKTGKIRVFDVAECNPRFDLDNRTAKLAAYIIFNYLFD' A
#
# COMPACT_ATOMS: atom_id res chain seq x y z
N MET A 1 -5.52 -0.19 0.93
CA MET A 1 -4.77 -1.18 0.11
C MET A 1 -5.42 -1.39 -1.25
N ASP A 2 -6.74 -1.32 -1.34
CA ASP A 2 -7.56 -1.37 -2.56
C ASP A 2 -7.24 -0.35 -3.67
N VAL A 3 -6.47 0.71 -3.38
CA VAL A 3 -5.95 1.65 -4.40
C VAL A 3 -4.99 0.98 -5.41
N PHE A 4 -4.27 -0.06 -4.98
CA PHE A 4 -3.30 -0.76 -5.82
C PHE A 4 -4.00 -1.71 -6.81
N SER A 5 -3.34 -1.99 -7.94
CA SER A 5 -3.84 -3.00 -8.86
C SER A 5 -3.99 -4.36 -8.16
N ALA A 6 -5.07 -5.09 -8.49
CA ALA A 6 -5.36 -6.40 -7.91
C ALA A 6 -4.25 -7.44 -8.15
N CYS A 7 -3.39 -7.24 -9.16
CA CYS A 7 -2.22 -8.09 -9.37
C CYS A 7 -1.16 -7.94 -8.27
N ILE A 8 -1.13 -6.79 -7.58
CA ILE A 8 -0.20 -6.46 -6.50
C ILE A 8 -0.86 -6.65 -5.13
N ALA A 9 -2.10 -6.16 -4.97
CA ALA A 9 -2.88 -6.19 -3.72
C ALA A 9 -4.22 -6.95 -3.90
N PRO A 10 -4.21 -8.29 -4.05
CA PRO A 10 -5.44 -9.06 -4.26
C PRO A 10 -6.33 -9.17 -3.01
N GLY A 11 -5.73 -9.10 -1.83
CA GLY A 11 -6.37 -9.32 -0.53
C GLY A 11 -7.05 -8.07 0.01
N VAL A 12 -8.09 -7.63 -0.67
CA VAL A 12 -8.89 -6.43 -0.33
C VAL A 12 -10.38 -6.70 -0.50
N SER A 13 -11.23 -5.83 0.04
CA SER A 13 -12.69 -5.93 -0.08
C SER A 13 -13.19 -5.61 -1.51
N ALA A 14 -12.52 -4.69 -2.21
CA ALA A 14 -12.86 -4.23 -3.56
C ALA A 14 -11.62 -4.17 -4.48
N PRO A 15 -11.23 -5.28 -5.15
CA PRO A 15 -10.03 -5.31 -5.99
C PRO A 15 -10.16 -4.44 -7.25
N ALA A 16 -9.15 -3.61 -7.54
CA ALA A 16 -9.13 -2.75 -8.71
C ALA A 16 -8.39 -3.39 -9.90
N VAL A 17 -9.06 -3.54 -11.05
CA VAL A 17 -8.42 -4.03 -12.30
C VAL A 17 -7.39 -3.02 -12.85
N LYS A 18 -7.64 -1.72 -12.62
CA LYS A 18 -6.80 -0.61 -13.09
C LYS A 18 -6.36 0.29 -11.92
N GLY A 19 -5.84 -0.33 -10.86
CA GLY A 19 -5.27 0.37 -9.72
C GLY A 19 -3.86 0.92 -10.01
N ILE A 20 -3.27 1.60 -9.04
CA ILE A 20 -1.91 2.17 -9.17
C ILE A 20 -0.83 1.10 -8.92
N ASP A 21 0.36 1.34 -9.47
CA ASP A 21 1.57 0.54 -9.27
C ASP A 21 2.53 1.20 -8.25
N LEU A 22 3.47 0.44 -7.70
CA LEU A 22 4.50 0.96 -6.79
C LEU A 22 5.34 2.08 -7.42
N THR A 23 5.61 2.01 -8.72
CA THR A 23 6.34 3.05 -9.47
C THR A 23 5.65 4.41 -9.44
N VAL A 24 4.34 4.45 -9.26
CA VAL A 24 3.57 5.70 -9.08
C VAL A 24 3.45 6.06 -7.61
N PHE A 25 3.24 5.07 -6.74
CA PHE A 25 3.02 5.29 -5.31
C PHE A 25 4.28 5.78 -4.57
N GLU A 26 5.44 5.17 -4.80
CA GLU A 26 6.67 5.45 -4.04
C GLU A 26 7.14 6.91 -4.17
N PRO A 27 7.19 7.53 -5.36
CA PRO A 27 7.55 8.94 -5.49
C PRO A 27 6.57 9.87 -4.77
N LEU A 28 5.28 9.53 -4.75
CA LEU A 28 4.26 10.31 -4.05
C LEU A 28 4.44 10.21 -2.54
N LEU A 29 4.63 8.99 -2.01
CA LEU A 29 4.89 8.79 -0.58
C LEU A 29 6.14 9.57 -0.14
N GLN A 30 7.22 9.51 -0.92
CA GLN A 30 8.45 10.24 -0.64
C GLN A 30 8.26 11.76 -0.69
N ALA A 31 7.51 12.27 -1.66
CA ALA A 31 7.18 13.70 -1.74
C ALA A 31 6.36 14.16 -0.53
N ILE A 32 5.36 13.38 -0.11
CA ILE A 32 4.54 13.69 1.07
C ILE A 32 5.37 13.61 2.35
N LYS A 33 6.22 12.58 2.50
CA LYS A 33 7.11 12.40 3.66
C LYS A 33 8.07 13.59 3.82
N LYS A 34 8.68 14.07 2.73
CA LYS A 34 9.57 15.24 2.71
C LYS A 34 8.93 16.53 3.21
N THR A 35 7.59 16.64 3.21
CA THR A 35 6.92 17.82 3.75
C THR A 35 7.07 17.98 5.26
N GLY A 36 7.35 16.89 6.00
CA GLY A 36 7.40 16.88 7.45
C GLY A 36 6.03 17.11 8.14
N LYS A 37 4.92 17.05 7.39
CA LYS A 37 3.57 17.38 7.88
C LYS A 37 2.75 16.17 8.33
N ILE A 38 3.25 14.94 8.13
CA ILE A 38 2.54 13.72 8.50
C ILE A 38 2.49 13.60 10.02
N ARG A 39 1.29 13.49 10.59
CA ARG A 39 1.07 13.29 12.03
C ARG A 39 0.64 11.87 12.37
N VAL A 40 -0.09 11.24 11.45
CA VAL A 40 -0.59 9.87 11.55
C VAL A 40 -0.43 9.23 10.17
N PHE A 41 -0.01 7.97 10.15
CA PHE A 41 0.06 7.14 8.96
C PHE A 41 -0.76 5.88 9.24
N ASP A 42 -1.77 5.60 8.41
CA ASP A 42 -2.69 4.47 8.57
C ASP A 42 -2.65 3.58 7.33
N VAL A 43 -2.80 2.27 7.55
CA VAL A 43 -2.85 1.26 6.51
C VAL A 43 -4.14 0.46 6.68
N ALA A 44 -5.10 0.74 5.80
CA ALA A 44 -6.44 0.15 5.85
C ALA A 44 -6.73 -0.73 4.61
N GLU A 45 -7.88 -1.42 4.66
CA GLU A 45 -8.43 -2.28 3.59
C GLU A 45 -7.64 -3.58 3.30
N CYS A 46 -6.86 -4.09 4.26
CA CYS A 46 -6.33 -5.45 4.17
C CYS A 46 -7.43 -6.49 4.48
N ASN A 47 -7.57 -7.50 3.63
CA ASN A 47 -8.49 -8.61 3.84
C ASN A 47 -7.77 -9.98 3.71
N PRO A 48 -7.38 -10.60 4.84
CA PRO A 48 -6.64 -11.87 4.84
C PRO A 48 -7.37 -13.03 4.14
N ARG A 49 -8.71 -13.00 4.10
CA ARG A 49 -9.50 -14.06 3.48
C ARG A 49 -9.27 -14.16 1.96
N PHE A 50 -8.94 -13.04 1.32
CA PHE A 50 -8.71 -12.97 -0.12
C PHE A 50 -7.23 -12.76 -0.48
N ASP A 51 -6.33 -12.76 0.51
CA ASP A 51 -4.94 -12.41 0.30
C ASP A 51 -4.10 -13.62 -0.15
N LEU A 52 -3.97 -13.79 -1.45
CA LEU A 52 -3.16 -14.85 -2.05
C LEU A 52 -1.69 -14.70 -1.63
N ASP A 53 -1.13 -15.75 -1.03
CA ASP A 53 0.26 -15.81 -0.55
C ASP A 53 0.68 -14.66 0.40
N ASN A 54 -0.30 -14.05 1.08
CA ASN A 54 -0.13 -12.86 1.92
C ASN A 54 0.49 -11.66 1.16
N ARG A 55 0.23 -11.52 -0.15
CA ARG A 55 0.82 -10.47 -1.00
C ARG A 55 0.49 -9.07 -0.51
N THR A 56 -0.77 -8.86 -0.15
CA THR A 56 -1.29 -7.56 0.32
C THR A 56 -0.74 -7.24 1.70
N ALA A 57 -0.67 -8.23 2.59
CA ALA A 57 -0.04 -8.06 3.90
C ALA A 57 1.46 -7.75 3.79
N LYS A 58 2.19 -8.43 2.89
CA LYS A 58 3.61 -8.13 2.61
C LYS A 58 3.80 -6.74 2.00
N LEU A 59 2.92 -6.34 1.09
CA LEU A 59 2.92 -4.98 0.52
C LEU A 59 2.67 -3.93 1.61
N ALA A 60 1.69 -4.14 2.48
CA ALA A 60 1.43 -3.26 3.63
C ALA A 60 2.67 -3.15 4.54
N ALA A 61 3.30 -4.28 4.88
CA ALA A 61 4.51 -4.30 5.68
C ALA A 61 5.69 -3.58 5.01
N TYR A 62 5.86 -3.75 3.70
CA TYR A 62 6.85 -3.03 2.89
C TYR A 62 6.64 -1.51 2.94
N ILE A 63 5.40 -1.04 2.74
CA ILE A 63 5.06 0.38 2.79
C ILE A 63 5.35 0.96 4.20
N ILE A 64 4.97 0.24 5.26
CA ILE A 64 5.24 0.65 6.64
C ILE A 64 6.75 0.74 6.90
N PHE A 65 7.52 -0.26 6.44
CA PHE A 65 8.96 -0.28 6.57
C PHE A 65 9.59 0.94 5.89
N ASN A 66 9.26 1.20 4.62
CA ASN A 66 9.77 2.36 3.89
C ASN A 66 9.38 3.68 4.58
N TYR A 67 8.13 3.79 5.05
CA TYR A 67 7.72 4.99 5.77
C TYR A 67 8.54 5.23 7.05
N LEU A 68 8.83 4.18 7.82
CA LEU A 68 9.56 4.31 9.08
C LEU A 68 11.07 4.50 8.91
N PHE A 69 11.67 3.89 7.88
CA PHE A 69 13.13 3.75 7.78
C PHE A 69 13.77 4.43 6.55
N ASP A 70 13.00 4.78 5.50
CA ASP A 70 13.49 5.46 4.29
C ASP A 70 13.05 6.92 4.20
#